data_AF-A0A942FFN8-F1
#
_entry.id   AF-A0A942FFN8-F1
#
_cell.length_a   1.000
_cell.length_b   1.000
_cell.length_c   1.000
_cell.angle_alpha   90.00
_cell.angle_beta   90.00
_cell.angle_gamma   90.00
#
_symmetry.space_group_name_H-M   'P 1'
#
loop_
_entity.id
_entity.type
_entity.pdbx_description
1 polymer ?
#
loop_
_entity_poly.entity_id
_entity_poly.type
_entity_poly.pdbx_seq_one_letter_code
_entity_poly.pdbx_strand_id
1 'polypeptide(L)'
;MEAESFIQPEISRFLTTNFIPIRVDVDKEKKIASTYYVRSLPTSWFLESGGEKITSIPGYVNPELFLIILKYISSGSYKTLTLMEFKKQSTK
;
A
#
# COMPACT_ATOMS: atom_id res chain seq x y z
N MET A 1 -8.40 13.81 7.72
CA MET A 1 -8.23 12.34 7.74
C MET A 1 -7.25 11.83 6.68
N GLU A 2 -7.07 12.51 5.53
CA GLU A 2 -5.99 12.16 4.56
C GLU A 2 -4.57 12.51 5.04
N ALA A 3 -4.47 13.36 6.06
CA ALA A 3 -3.26 14.09 6.34
C ALA A 3 -2.23 13.27 7.14
N GLU A 4 -2.63 12.46 8.12
CA GLU A 4 -1.66 12.01 9.13
C GLU A 4 -0.68 10.92 8.67
N SER A 5 -1.05 10.07 7.71
CA SER A 5 -0.14 9.02 7.20
C SER A 5 0.76 9.51 6.05
N PHE A 6 0.28 10.45 5.21
CA PHE A 6 1.08 11.07 4.15
C PHE A 6 1.97 12.22 4.64
N ILE A 7 1.67 12.83 5.80
CA ILE A 7 2.45 13.96 6.33
C ILE A 7 3.84 13.54 6.80
N GLN A 8 4.09 12.25 7.08
CA GLN A 8 5.44 11.84 7.45
C GLN A 8 6.38 11.94 6.24
N PRO A 9 7.43 12.80 6.29
CA PRO A 9 8.33 13.02 5.16
C PRO A 9 9.01 11.72 4.71
N GLU A 10 9.24 10.78 5.64
CA GLU A 10 9.83 9.48 5.34
C GLU A 10 8.94 8.63 4.44
N ILE A 11 7.64 8.52 4.73
CA ILE A 11 6.69 7.72 3.95
C ILE A 11 6.53 8.33 2.56
N SER A 12 6.36 9.65 2.48
CA SER A 12 6.27 10.36 1.21
C SER A 12 7.53 10.20 0.35
N ARG A 13 8.72 10.26 0.95
CA ARG A 13 9.98 10.01 0.26
C ARG A 13 10.10 8.56 -0.21
N PHE A 14 9.70 7.60 0.61
CA PHE A 14 9.72 6.17 0.25
C PHE A 14 8.77 5.88 -0.90
N LEU A 15 7.54 6.39 -0.85
CA LEU A 15 6.55 6.23 -1.92
C LEU A 15 7.04 6.82 -3.24
N THR A 16 7.61 8.02 -3.22
CA THR A 16 8.10 8.69 -4.45
C THR A 16 9.36 8.04 -5.04
N THR A 17 10.16 7.36 -4.23
CA THR A 17 11.40 6.70 -4.68
C THR A 17 11.16 5.25 -5.12
N ASN A 18 10.25 4.53 -4.46
CA ASN A 18 10.08 3.09 -4.63
C ASN A 18 8.77 2.69 -5.31
N PHE A 19 7.80 3.60 -5.45
CA PHE A 19 6.48 3.32 -6.01
C PHE A 19 6.06 4.36 -7.04
N ILE A 20 5.05 4.01 -7.84
CA ILE A 20 4.31 4.95 -8.68
C ILE A 20 2.94 5.16 -8.01
N PRO A 21 2.76 6.23 -7.20
CA PRO A 21 1.50 6.45 -6.51
C PRO A 21 0.42 6.93 -7.49
N ILE A 22 -0.73 6.25 -7.48
CA ILE A 22 -1.90 6.62 -8.30
C ILE A 22 -3.08 6.86 -7.36
N ARG A 23 -3.73 8.01 -7.51
CA ARG A 23 -4.95 8.36 -6.78
C ARG A 23 -6.14 8.22 -7.71
N VAL A 24 -7.13 7.45 -7.28
CA VAL A 24 -8.37 7.22 -8.04
C VAL A 24 -9.54 7.78 -7.25
N ASP A 25 -10.33 8.63 -7.90
CA ASP A 25 -11.63 9.09 -7.40
C ASP A 25 -12.68 8.03 -7.76
N VAL A 26 -13.10 7.24 -6.78
CA VAL A 26 -14.02 6.10 -7.01
C VAL A 26 -15.45 6.52 -7.31
N ASP A 27 -15.83 7.76 -6.96
CA ASP A 27 -17.16 8.29 -7.26
C ASP A 27 -17.28 8.61 -8.75
N LYS A 28 -16.16 9.05 -9.36
CA LYS A 28 -16.04 9.26 -10.81
C LYS A 28 -15.73 7.95 -11.54
N GLU A 29 -14.77 7.17 -11.04
CA GLU A 29 -14.24 5.97 -11.71
C GLU A 29 -14.87 4.67 -11.18
N LYS A 30 -16.20 4.57 -11.25
CA LYS A 30 -16.96 3.43 -10.71
C LYS A 30 -16.54 2.07 -11.28
N LYS A 31 -16.12 2.03 -12.55
CA LYS A 31 -15.63 0.80 -13.20
C LYS A 31 -14.32 0.31 -12.57
N ILE A 32 -13.42 1.24 -12.23
CA ILE A 32 -12.16 0.90 -11.55
C ILE A 32 -12.48 0.40 -10.14
N ALA A 33 -13.33 1.11 -9.40
CA ALA A 33 -13.76 0.69 -8.06
C ALA A 33 -14.34 -0.75 -8.05
N SER A 34 -15.20 -1.06 -9.02
CA SER A 34 -15.78 -2.40 -9.19
C SER A 34 -14.71 -3.46 -9.55
N THR A 35 -13.82 -3.15 -10.51
CA THR A 35 -12.75 -4.05 -10.98
C THR A 35 -11.76 -4.42 -9.87
N TYR A 36 -11.53 -3.47 -8.96
CA TYR A 36 -10.66 -3.61 -7.81
C TYR A 36 -11.42 -3.94 -6.52
N TYR A 37 -12.70 -4.32 -6.63
CA TYR A 37 -13.55 -4.71 -5.50
C TYR A 37 -13.48 -3.77 -4.30
N VAL A 38 -13.39 -2.45 -4.54
CA VAL A 38 -13.33 -1.44 -3.49
C VAL A 38 -14.69 -1.34 -2.82
N ARG A 39 -14.75 -1.73 -1.54
CA ARG A 39 -16.00 -1.75 -0.74
C ARG A 39 -16.04 -0.71 0.37
N SER A 40 -14.88 -0.17 0.75
CA SER A 40 -14.74 0.85 1.79
C SER A 40 -13.63 1.82 1.41
N LEU A 41 -13.71 3.03 1.95
CA LEU A 41 -12.70 4.06 1.75
C LEU A 41 -12.07 4.48 3.09
N PRO A 42 -10.80 4.87 3.10
CA PRO A 42 -9.84 4.72 1.99
C PRO A 42 -9.51 3.24 1.73
N THR A 43 -9.09 2.89 0.52
CA THR A 43 -8.51 1.57 0.21
C THR A 43 -7.22 1.78 -0.58
N SER A 44 -6.12 1.17 -0.13
CA SER A 44 -4.85 1.17 -0.84
C SER A 44 -4.67 -0.15 -1.58
N TRP A 45 -4.42 -0.09 -2.89
CA TRP A 45 -4.10 -1.26 -3.71
C TRP A 45 -2.62 -1.27 -4.09
N PHE A 46 -2.00 -2.44 -4.02
CA PHE A 46 -0.63 -2.67 -4.44
C PHE A 46 -0.62 -3.59 -5.66
N LEU A 47 0.13 -3.18 -6.68
CA LEU A 47 0.19 -3.83 -7.98
C LEU A 47 1.64 -4.02 -8.39
N GLU A 48 1.90 -5.11 -9.11
CA GLU A 48 3.14 -5.26 -9.88
C GLU A 48 3.12 -4.35 -11.12
N SER A 49 4.30 -4.14 -11.72
CA SER A 49 4.44 -3.31 -12.93
C SER A 49 3.60 -3.79 -14.12
N GLY A 50 3.29 -5.10 -14.18
CA GLY A 50 2.40 -5.69 -15.16
C GLY A 50 0.90 -5.51 -14.89
N GLY A 51 0.52 -4.87 -13.77
CA GLY A 51 -0.87 -4.69 -13.34
C GLY A 51 -1.43 -5.87 -12.54
N GLU A 52 -0.60 -6.85 -12.19
CA GLU A 52 -1.00 -7.99 -11.36
C GLU A 52 -1.26 -7.53 -9.93
N LYS A 53 -2.33 -8.03 -9.33
CA LYS A 53 -2.79 -7.66 -7.98
C LYS A 53 -1.94 -8.35 -6.92
N ILE A 54 -1.23 -7.56 -6.10
CA ILE A 54 -0.48 -8.06 -4.95
C ILE A 54 -1.42 -8.19 -3.75
N THR A 55 -1.94 -7.07 -3.27
CA THR A 55 -2.81 -7.02 -2.10
C THR A 55 -3.56 -5.68 -2.02
N SER A 56 -4.59 -5.64 -1.19
CA SER A 56 -5.36 -4.44 -0.88
C SER A 56 -5.48 -4.26 0.62
N ILE A 57 -5.39 -3.02 1.07
CA ILE A 57 -5.58 -2.67 2.48
C ILE A 57 -6.75 -1.70 2.59
N PRO A 58 -7.91 -2.17 3.09
CA PRO A 58 -9.03 -1.30 3.38
C PRO A 58 -8.79 -0.55 4.70
N GLY A 59 -9.26 0.69 4.75
CA GLY A 59 -9.21 1.54 5.93
C GLY A 59 -7.85 2.18 6.19
N TYR A 60 -7.77 2.82 7.35
CA TYR A 60 -6.57 3.51 7.80
C TYR A 60 -5.54 2.52 8.39
N VAL A 61 -4.27 2.75 8.07
CA VAL A 61 -3.12 2.01 8.64
C VAL A 61 -2.24 3.01 9.38
N ASN A 62 -1.82 2.66 10.60
CA ASN A 62 -0.85 3.45 11.35
C ASN A 62 0.46 3.62 10.54
N PRO A 63 1.11 4.80 10.56
CA PRO A 63 2.29 5.10 9.74
C PRO A 63 3.45 4.11 9.86
N GLU A 64 3.76 3.63 11.07
CA GLU A 64 4.86 2.69 11.29
C GLU A 64 4.59 1.34 10.62
N LEU A 65 3.37 0.83 10.79
CA LEU A 65 2.94 -0.41 10.14
C LEU A 65 2.89 -0.23 8.62
N PHE A 66 2.42 0.93 8.15
CA PHE A 66 2.37 1.23 6.73
C PHE A 66 3.77 1.23 6.10
N LEU A 67 4.76 1.82 6.76
CA LEU A 67 6.15 1.80 6.30
C LEU A 67 6.72 0.37 6.24
N ILE A 68 6.42 -0.48 7.21
CA ILE A 68 6.83 -1.91 7.17
C ILE A 68 6.21 -2.62 5.97
N ILE A 69 4.92 -2.35 5.68
CA ILE A 69 4.22 -2.91 4.52
C ILE A 69 4.86 -2.41 3.22
N LEU A 70 5.16 -1.12 3.10
CA LEU A 70 5.83 -0.56 1.93
C LEU A 70 7.20 -1.24 1.71
N LYS A 71 8.00 -1.41 2.76
CA LYS A 71 9.29 -2.11 2.71
C LYS A 71 9.11 -3.56 2.23
N TYR A 72 8.18 -4.30 2.84
CA TYR A 72 7.86 -5.68 2.50
C TYR A 72 7.42 -5.87 1.04
N ILE A 73 6.63 -4.94 0.50
CA ILE A 73 6.16 -4.99 -0.89
C ILE A 73 7.30 -4.59 -1.84
N SER A 74 8.00 -3.48 -1.55
CA SER A 74 9.09 -2.98 -2.40
C SER A 74 10.30 -3.93 -2.48
N SER A 75 10.54 -4.74 -1.44
CA SER A 75 11.61 -5.75 -1.44
C SER A 75 11.26 -7.02 -2.21
N GLY A 76 10.01 -7.18 -2.65
CA GLY A 76 9.53 -8.42 -3.25
C GLY A 76 9.38 -9.58 -2.26
N SER A 77 9.60 -9.35 -0.96
CA SER A 77 9.52 -10.40 0.08
C SER A 77 8.15 -11.03 0.18
N TYR A 78 7.11 -10.33 -0.28
CA TYR A 78 5.74 -10.84 -0.32
C TYR A 78 5.54 -12.09 -1.19
N LYS A 79 6.49 -12.40 -2.07
CA LYS A 79 6.46 -13.60 -2.92
C LYS A 79 6.84 -14.88 -2.15
N THR A 80 7.57 -14.75 -1.05
CA THR A 80 8.20 -15.89 -0.37
C THR A 80 7.90 -15.95 1.13
N LEU A 81 7.54 -14.83 1.75
CA LEU A 81 7.34 -14.70 3.19
C LEU A 81 6.02 -13.99 3.45
N THR A 82 5.43 -14.22 4.63
CA THR A 82 4.32 -13.42 5.13
C THR A 82 4.81 -12.10 5.74
N LEU A 83 3.92 -11.11 5.84
CA LEU A 83 4.22 -9.83 6.50
C LEU A 83 4.70 -10.02 7.95
N MET A 84 4.14 -11.00 8.67
CA MET A 84 4.56 -11.30 10.05
C MET A 84 5.99 -11.84 10.13
N GLU A 85 6.38 -12.71 9.20
CA GLU A 85 7.73 -13.25 9.12
C GLU A 85 8.75 -12.18 8.72
N PHE A 86 8.38 -11.31 7.77
CA PHE A 86 9.20 -10.16 7.38
C PHE A 86 9.44 -9.19 8.54
N LYS A 87 8.37 -8.88 9.31
CA LYS A 87 8.46 -8.02 10.49
C LYS A 87 9.41 -8.60 11.54
N LYS A 88 9.37 -9.92 11.79
CA LYS A 88 10.27 -10.59 12.75
C LYS A 88 11.75 -10.49 12.36
N GLN A 89 12.05 -10.54 11.07
CA GLN A 89 13.44 -10.45 10.57
C GLN A 89 14.02 -9.03 10.67
N SER A 90 13.17 -8.01 10.54
CA SER A 90 13.59 -6.60 10.61
C SER A 90 13.81 -6.06 12.03
N THR A 91 13.48 -6.86 13.06
CA THR A 91 13.61 -6.47 14.48
C THR A 91 14.87 -7.07 15.14
N LYS A 92 15.83 -7.56 14.36
CA LYS A 92 17.14 -8.04 14.82
C LYS A 92 18.24 -7.10 14.37
#